data_AF-A0A1Q7AFI2-F1
#
_entry.id   AF-A0A1Q7AFI2-F1
#
_cell.length_a   1.000
_cell.length_b   1.000
_cell.length_c   1.000
_cell.angle_alpha   90.00
_cell.angle_beta   90.00
_cell.angle_gamma   90.00
#
_symmetry.space_group_name_H-M   'P 1'
#
loop_
_entity.id
_entity.type
_entity.pdbx_description
1 polymer ?
#
loop_
_entity_poly.entity_id
_entity_poly.type
_entity_poly.pdbx_seq_one_letter_code
_entity_poly.pdbx_strand_id
1 'polypeptide(L)'
;MFRKALVCVWATCAFLTLNARPITAATSTPYTGTPVAIPGTIEAENFDDGGEGIAYHDSTIGNALAAFRQTDVDIEAASEGGYDVGKIRAGEWLNYSVNVSSTGKYTLDARVASSGQGGTFHIEFGGNDVTGPLTIPNTGGWQTWTTVSTPVALSAGPQIMHVVFDAIGPNGAIGNLNWLRLSAATSTPFTGSAAAVPGTIEAESFDNGGEGLAYHDTTAGNSLGAFRQTDVDIEAAVEGSYDVGKIKVGEWLNYSVNVSSTGKYALDARVASSGQGGTFHVEFDGKDVTGPLTIPNTGGWQTWTTVSTPVALSAGPQIMRVVFDAIGPTGAVGNLNWVRLSIVGSSPFTGAPAIVPGTLKAENFDDGGEGIAYHDTTTGNSGGQYRNTDVDVESSSLGGYDVGWMMTGEWLAYSVNVTAAGSYTLQFQVASKVGGGQFHANFGTTNTATVAVPSTGGWQNWTTVTTTASLMAGAQVMKLIVDAGGFNVAGITLTATSPSPPPPPPPPPPPPPAAGVPTSYNAVTDRTMRPKPPLPALGPAGFTLTDPTFGSKMLRVTDANTLAASPNVSFRSPSIGSEVGWNADSTRFYILGSYGNSIPYA
;
A
#
# COMPACT_ATOMS: atom_id res chain seq x y z
N MET A 1 51.54 2.62 44.23
CA MET A 1 52.72 2.40 45.10
C MET A 1 53.13 0.94 45.02
N PHE A 2 54.30 0.60 44.50
CA PHE A 2 54.80 -0.78 44.50
C PHE A 2 55.22 -1.19 45.92
N ARG A 3 54.55 -2.17 46.54
CA ARG A 3 55.06 -2.82 47.75
C ARG A 3 55.72 -4.14 47.35
N LYS A 4 57.04 -4.23 47.51
CA LYS A 4 57.78 -5.49 47.39
C LYS A 4 57.66 -6.23 48.72
N ALA A 5 57.14 -7.46 48.71
CA ALA A 5 57.21 -8.35 49.87
C ALA A 5 58.42 -9.27 49.71
N LEU A 6 59.28 -9.30 50.72
CA LEU A 6 60.42 -10.21 50.80
C LEU A 6 60.01 -11.40 51.67
N VAL A 7 59.94 -12.60 51.09
CA VAL A 7 59.77 -13.85 51.84
C VAL A 7 61.08 -14.62 51.77
N CYS A 8 61.65 -14.93 52.91
CA CYS A 8 62.91 -15.66 53.02
C CYS A 8 62.69 -16.89 53.92
N VAL A 9 62.96 -18.08 53.40
CA VAL A 9 63.00 -19.34 54.16
C VAL A 9 64.36 -19.96 53.91
N TRP A 10 65.16 -20.09 54.97
CA TRP A 10 66.46 -20.80 55.01
C TRP A 10 67.38 -20.53 53.80
N ALA A 11 68.04 -19.38 53.84
CA ALA A 11 69.23 -19.00 53.07
C ALA A 11 69.11 -18.83 51.54
N THR A 12 67.91 -18.79 50.96
CA THR A 12 67.71 -18.24 49.60
C THR A 12 66.54 -17.25 49.57
N CYS A 13 66.75 -16.08 48.96
CA CYS A 13 65.72 -15.07 48.77
C CYS A 13 65.42 -14.96 47.26
N ALA A 14 64.17 -15.17 46.87
CA ALA A 14 63.70 -15.01 45.49
C ALA A 14 62.76 -13.81 45.38
N PHE A 15 62.96 -12.97 44.37
CA PHE A 15 62.01 -11.92 44.03
C PHE A 15 60.86 -12.52 43.22
N LEU A 16 59.69 -12.68 43.84
CA LEU A 16 58.47 -12.96 43.09
C LEU A 16 57.94 -11.63 42.51
N THR A 17 58.08 -11.44 41.21
CA THR A 17 57.30 -10.45 40.47
C THR A 17 55.90 -11.02 40.25
N LEU A 18 54.93 -10.65 41.10
CA LEU A 18 53.53 -10.78 40.70
C LEU A 18 53.28 -9.75 39.59
N ASN A 19 53.04 -10.24 38.37
CA ASN A 19 52.42 -9.43 37.34
C ASN A 19 51.00 -9.13 37.82
N ALA A 20 50.80 -7.92 38.36
CA ALA A 20 49.45 -7.41 38.57
C ALA A 20 48.76 -7.38 37.20
N ARG A 21 47.71 -8.20 37.05
CA ARG A 21 46.77 -8.03 35.94
C ARG A 21 46.22 -6.60 36.03
N PRO A 22 46.05 -5.89 34.90
CA PRO A 22 45.37 -4.59 34.92
C PRO A 22 44.00 -4.79 35.56
N ILE A 23 43.73 -4.05 36.64
CA ILE A 23 42.40 -3.96 37.24
C ILE A 23 41.57 -3.12 36.26
N THR A 24 40.82 -3.79 35.38
CA THR A 24 39.67 -3.15 34.73
C THR A 24 38.76 -2.66 35.85
N ALA A 25 38.35 -1.38 35.78
CA ALA A 25 37.31 -0.86 36.67
C ALA A 25 36.13 -1.83 36.64
N ALA A 26 35.63 -2.22 37.81
CA ALA A 26 34.47 -3.10 37.87
C ALA A 26 33.27 -2.35 37.26
N THR A 27 32.59 -2.99 36.33
CA THR A 27 31.45 -2.44 35.58
C THR A 27 30.22 -3.27 35.88
N SER A 28 29.05 -2.62 35.92
CA SER A 28 27.76 -3.30 35.92
C SER A 28 27.62 -4.14 34.65
N THR A 29 27.27 -5.42 34.77
CA THR A 29 27.11 -6.34 33.64
C THR A 29 25.81 -7.15 33.76
N PRO A 30 25.14 -7.50 32.65
CA PRO A 30 23.86 -8.21 32.73
C PRO A 30 23.97 -9.56 33.43
N TYR A 31 23.08 -9.82 34.41
CA TYR A 31 23.04 -11.07 35.15
C TYR A 31 22.85 -12.31 34.25
N THR A 32 22.03 -12.21 33.21
CA THR A 32 21.76 -13.30 32.26
C THR A 32 22.85 -13.43 31.19
N GLY A 33 23.91 -12.63 31.25
CA GLY A 33 25.00 -12.57 30.28
C GLY A 33 24.70 -11.70 29.05
N THR A 34 23.46 -11.25 28.86
CA THR A 34 23.06 -10.34 27.77
C THR A 34 22.11 -9.27 28.29
N PRO A 35 22.21 -8.00 27.82
CA PRO A 35 21.24 -6.97 28.18
C PRO A 35 19.80 -7.37 27.85
N VAL A 36 18.85 -7.04 28.71
CA VAL A 36 17.42 -7.31 28.47
C VAL A 36 16.93 -6.44 27.31
N ALA A 37 16.31 -7.05 26.30
CA ALA A 37 15.72 -6.32 25.18
C ALA A 37 14.46 -5.58 25.62
N ILE A 38 14.30 -4.32 25.20
CA ILE A 38 13.11 -3.49 25.44
C ILE A 38 12.45 -3.17 24.09
N PRO A 39 11.14 -3.47 23.87
CA PRO A 39 10.15 -3.99 24.82
C PRO A 39 10.47 -5.36 25.44
N GLY A 40 10.12 -5.54 26.72
CA GLY A 40 10.39 -6.76 27.46
C GLY A 40 10.07 -6.65 28.96
N THR A 41 10.18 -7.78 29.65
CA THR A 41 10.07 -7.88 31.12
C THR A 41 11.45 -8.03 31.75
N ILE A 42 11.67 -7.32 32.84
CA ILE A 42 12.86 -7.35 33.69
C ILE A 42 12.41 -7.84 35.06
N GLU A 43 12.83 -9.03 35.44
CA GLU A 43 12.60 -9.56 36.80
C GLU A 43 13.50 -8.79 37.79
N ALA A 44 12.96 -8.37 38.93
CA ALA A 44 13.66 -7.48 39.85
C ALA A 44 14.90 -8.14 40.46
N GLU A 45 14.84 -9.45 40.73
CA GLU A 45 15.93 -10.26 41.24
C GLU A 45 17.11 -10.42 40.26
N ASN A 46 16.88 -10.13 38.97
CA ASN A 46 17.86 -10.23 37.89
C ASN A 46 18.63 -8.91 37.65
N PHE A 47 18.83 -8.10 38.70
CA PHE A 47 19.73 -6.93 38.65
C PHE A 47 21.14 -7.35 38.24
N ASP A 48 21.92 -6.43 37.70
CA ASP A 48 23.24 -6.70 37.13
C ASP A 48 24.23 -7.36 38.13
N ASP A 49 25.28 -7.97 37.59
CA ASP A 49 26.47 -8.37 38.33
C ASP A 49 27.50 -7.23 38.37
N GLY A 50 28.23 -7.13 39.48
CA GLY A 50 29.23 -6.06 39.69
C GLY A 50 29.49 -5.77 41.17
N GLY A 51 28.55 -6.15 42.03
CA GLY A 51 28.63 -5.99 43.49
C GLY A 51 28.16 -4.62 43.99
N GLU A 52 28.26 -4.46 45.31
CA GLU A 52 27.88 -3.28 46.06
C GLU A 52 28.57 -2.00 45.55
N GLY A 53 27.79 -0.94 45.31
CA GLY A 53 28.22 0.33 44.75
C GLY A 53 28.48 0.32 43.24
N ILE A 54 28.22 -0.80 42.55
CA ILE A 54 28.42 -0.94 41.10
C ILE A 54 27.16 -1.43 40.38
N ALA A 55 26.62 -2.57 40.80
CA ALA A 55 25.41 -3.14 40.20
C ALA A 55 24.17 -2.97 41.09
N TYR A 56 24.38 -2.77 42.39
CA TYR A 56 23.34 -2.43 43.35
C TYR A 56 23.94 -1.62 44.51
N HIS A 57 23.08 -1.00 45.32
CA HIS A 57 23.41 -0.52 46.66
C HIS A 57 22.40 -1.08 47.65
N ASP A 58 22.86 -1.89 48.60
CA ASP A 58 22.10 -2.36 49.75
C ASP A 58 22.75 -1.83 51.04
N SER A 59 21.94 -1.23 51.91
CA SER A 59 22.43 -0.60 53.15
C SER A 59 22.59 -1.59 54.30
N THR A 60 22.25 -2.87 54.08
CA THR A 60 22.37 -3.98 55.00
C THR A 60 23.35 -5.04 54.48
N ILE A 61 23.88 -5.85 55.39
CA ILE A 61 24.85 -6.89 55.04
C ILE A 61 24.13 -8.21 54.89
N GLY A 62 24.28 -8.80 53.70
CA GLY A 62 23.76 -10.10 53.30
C GLY A 62 22.27 -10.11 53.02
N ASN A 63 21.87 -10.92 52.05
CA ASN A 63 20.48 -11.23 51.76
C ASN A 63 19.81 -11.93 52.97
N ALA A 64 19.08 -11.15 53.76
CA ALA A 64 18.37 -11.56 54.97
C ALA A 64 17.07 -12.33 54.68
N LEU A 65 16.65 -12.41 53.41
CA LEU A 65 15.58 -13.29 52.92
C LEU A 65 16.13 -14.62 52.35
N ALA A 66 17.45 -14.69 52.14
CA ALA A 66 18.25 -15.89 51.86
C ALA A 66 17.82 -16.70 50.62
N ALA A 67 17.29 -16.05 49.58
CA ALA A 67 16.91 -16.70 48.33
C ALA A 67 17.71 -16.22 47.10
N PHE A 68 17.75 -17.09 46.07
CA PHE A 68 18.24 -16.83 44.71
C PHE A 68 19.74 -16.49 44.56
N ARG A 69 20.20 -15.35 45.09
CA ARG A 69 21.57 -14.83 44.90
C ARG A 69 22.28 -14.59 46.23
N GLN A 70 23.59 -14.87 46.24
CA GLN A 70 24.49 -14.59 47.36
C GLN A 70 25.06 -13.17 47.25
N THR A 71 24.17 -12.19 47.35
CA THR A 71 24.47 -10.75 47.36
C THR A 71 23.94 -10.12 48.64
N ASP A 72 24.13 -8.82 48.83
CA ASP A 72 23.51 -8.11 49.95
C ASP A 72 22.01 -7.85 49.72
N VAL A 73 21.57 -7.70 48.46
CA VAL A 73 20.16 -7.51 48.08
C VAL A 73 19.25 -8.60 48.68
N ASP A 74 18.22 -8.15 49.40
CA ASP A 74 17.18 -8.97 50.03
C ASP A 74 16.18 -9.54 49.01
N ILE A 75 16.21 -10.87 48.79
CA ILE A 75 15.39 -11.57 47.78
C ILE A 75 14.61 -12.72 48.43
N GLU A 76 13.30 -12.81 48.17
CA GLU A 76 12.43 -13.91 48.59
C GLU A 76 11.64 -14.52 47.43
N ALA A 77 10.97 -15.66 47.67
CA ALA A 77 10.11 -16.28 46.67
C ALA A 77 8.78 -15.50 46.55
N ALA A 78 8.43 -15.10 45.33
CA ALA A 78 7.21 -14.35 45.09
C ALA A 78 5.98 -15.26 45.08
N SER A 79 4.86 -14.78 45.63
CA SER A 79 3.59 -15.50 45.63
C SER A 79 3.00 -15.72 44.23
N GLU A 80 3.43 -14.94 43.23
CA GLU A 80 3.08 -15.06 41.81
C GLU A 80 4.03 -16.00 41.04
N GLY A 81 4.97 -16.66 41.72
CA GLY A 81 6.05 -17.44 41.12
C GLY A 81 7.29 -16.58 40.83
N GLY A 82 8.46 -17.22 40.74
CA GLY A 82 9.74 -16.50 40.63
C GLY A 82 10.23 -15.98 41.99
N TYR A 83 10.97 -14.87 41.97
CA TYR A 83 11.43 -14.17 43.17
C TYR A 83 11.04 -12.70 43.12
N ASP A 84 11.11 -12.02 44.27
CA ASP A 84 10.95 -10.57 44.36
C ASP A 84 12.02 -9.97 45.28
N VAL A 85 12.25 -8.67 45.12
CA VAL A 85 13.11 -7.88 46.01
C VAL A 85 12.25 -7.26 47.10
N GLY A 86 12.59 -7.57 48.36
CA GLY A 86 11.87 -7.12 49.55
C GLY A 86 12.79 -6.43 50.54
N LYS A 87 12.25 -6.04 51.71
CA LYS A 87 13.00 -5.34 52.79
C LYS A 87 13.78 -4.08 52.36
N ILE A 88 13.44 -3.53 51.21
CA ILE A 88 14.06 -2.37 50.58
C ILE A 88 14.01 -1.14 51.51
N ARG A 89 15.12 -0.42 51.60
CA ARG A 89 15.29 0.81 52.37
C ARG A 89 15.47 2.02 51.47
N ALA A 90 15.11 3.18 52.00
CA ALA A 90 15.33 4.45 51.32
C ALA A 90 16.82 4.69 51.08
N GLY A 91 17.17 5.07 49.86
CA GLY A 91 18.53 5.28 49.36
C GLY A 91 19.13 4.09 48.60
N GLU A 92 18.52 2.89 48.68
CA GLU A 92 18.98 1.71 47.95
C GLU A 92 18.65 1.80 46.45
N TRP A 93 19.38 1.05 45.62
CA TRP A 93 19.18 1.05 44.18
C TRP A 93 19.65 -0.23 43.49
N LEU A 94 19.11 -0.50 42.30
CA LEU A 94 19.42 -1.66 41.46
C LEU A 94 19.69 -1.22 40.00
N ASN A 95 20.77 -1.73 39.39
CA ASN A 95 21.07 -1.56 37.97
C ASN A 95 20.61 -2.75 37.13
N TYR A 96 20.14 -2.45 35.92
CA TYR A 96 19.84 -3.45 34.90
C TYR A 96 20.41 -3.00 33.57
N SER A 97 21.23 -3.85 32.96
CA SER A 97 21.70 -3.68 31.59
C SER A 97 20.57 -4.00 30.62
N VAL A 98 20.15 -3.00 29.85
CA VAL A 98 19.06 -3.11 28.88
C VAL A 98 19.49 -2.68 27.49
N ASN A 99 18.78 -3.13 26.46
CA ASN A 99 18.94 -2.68 25.09
C ASN A 99 17.58 -2.27 24.52
N VAL A 100 17.37 -0.97 24.36
CA VAL A 100 16.14 -0.40 23.81
C VAL A 100 16.15 -0.56 22.30
N SER A 101 15.21 -1.34 21.77
CA SER A 101 15.18 -1.70 20.34
C SER A 101 14.93 -0.50 19.42
N SER A 102 14.17 0.50 19.86
CA SER A 102 13.82 1.70 19.10
C SER A 102 13.61 2.91 20.00
N THR A 103 13.98 4.11 19.55
CA THR A 103 13.60 5.34 20.26
C THR A 103 12.08 5.48 20.20
N GLY A 104 11.44 5.78 21.33
CA GLY A 104 9.98 5.94 21.34
C GLY A 104 9.40 6.09 22.74
N LYS A 105 8.06 6.17 22.79
CA LYS A 105 7.31 6.12 24.04
C LYS A 105 7.02 4.68 24.43
N TYR A 106 7.14 4.40 25.72
CA TYR A 106 6.90 3.10 26.31
C TYR A 106 5.96 3.27 27.50
N THR A 107 5.11 2.27 27.73
CA THR A 107 4.46 2.11 29.03
C THR A 107 5.41 1.33 29.93
N LEU A 108 5.83 1.94 31.03
CA LEU A 108 6.58 1.29 32.09
C LEU A 108 5.59 0.83 33.17
N ASP A 109 5.49 -0.49 33.33
CA ASP A 109 4.75 -1.16 34.39
C ASP A 109 5.73 -1.62 35.48
N ALA A 110 5.43 -1.36 36.75
CA ALA A 110 6.14 -1.92 37.90
C ALA A 110 5.17 -2.74 38.76
N ARG A 111 5.51 -4.01 39.01
CA ARG A 111 4.72 -4.92 39.86
C ARG A 111 5.20 -4.83 41.30
N VAL A 112 4.37 -4.23 42.15
CA VAL A 112 4.75 -3.82 43.51
C VAL A 112 3.75 -4.31 44.55
N ALA A 113 4.21 -4.46 45.80
CA ALA A 113 3.39 -4.84 46.95
C ALA A 113 3.78 -4.07 48.21
N SER A 114 2.80 -3.78 49.08
CA SER A 114 3.06 -3.16 50.39
C SER A 114 1.90 -3.38 51.36
N SER A 115 2.23 -3.63 52.64
CA SER A 115 1.24 -3.68 53.73
C SER A 115 1.06 -2.28 54.34
N GLY A 116 0.02 -1.55 53.91
CA GLY A 116 -0.09 -0.10 54.11
C GLY A 116 0.47 0.68 52.92
N GLN A 117 0.25 2.00 52.88
CA GLN A 117 0.85 2.83 51.83
C GLN A 117 2.38 2.78 51.96
N GLY A 118 3.03 2.28 50.92
CA GLY A 118 4.48 2.18 50.82
C GLY A 118 5.14 3.51 50.48
N GLY A 119 6.43 3.42 50.21
CA GLY A 119 7.29 4.54 49.84
C GLY A 119 7.23 4.90 48.37
N THR A 120 8.23 5.66 47.96
CA THR A 120 8.41 6.08 46.56
C THR A 120 9.70 5.54 45.96
N PHE A 121 9.69 5.37 44.66
CA PHE A 121 10.85 5.04 43.84
C PHE A 121 10.77 5.78 42.51
N HIS A 122 11.90 5.96 41.83
CA HIS A 122 11.93 6.42 40.44
C HIS A 122 12.87 5.54 39.62
N ILE A 123 12.82 5.71 38.30
CA ILE A 123 13.62 4.91 37.37
C ILE A 123 14.33 5.86 36.42
N GLU A 124 15.63 5.67 36.31
CA GLU A 124 16.47 6.37 35.37
C GLU A 124 16.87 5.47 34.19
N PHE A 125 17.00 6.06 33.01
CA PHE A 125 17.59 5.43 31.83
C PHE A 125 18.78 6.25 31.35
N GLY A 126 19.96 5.62 31.34
CA GLY A 126 21.20 6.30 30.96
C GLY A 126 21.55 7.48 31.88
N GLY A 127 21.14 7.42 33.16
CA GLY A 127 21.37 8.46 34.17
C GLY A 127 20.39 9.63 34.13
N ASN A 128 19.29 9.54 33.37
CA ASN A 128 18.21 10.52 33.41
C ASN A 128 16.97 9.90 34.05
N ASP A 129 16.43 10.52 35.09
CA ASP A 129 15.11 10.16 35.65
C ASP A 129 14.02 10.33 34.57
N VAL A 130 13.35 9.21 34.24
CA VAL A 130 12.29 9.18 33.21
C VAL A 130 10.89 9.03 33.79
N THR A 131 10.74 8.83 35.10
CA THR A 131 9.43 8.60 35.73
C THR A 131 9.02 9.70 36.69
N GLY A 132 9.97 10.39 37.32
CA GLY A 132 9.73 11.06 38.59
C GLY A 132 9.33 10.05 39.70
N PRO A 133 8.90 10.53 40.88
CA PRO A 133 8.56 9.66 42.00
C PRO A 133 7.25 8.89 41.75
N LEU A 134 7.34 7.57 41.76
CA LEU A 134 6.23 6.62 41.74
C LEU A 134 5.93 6.15 43.17
N THR A 135 4.67 6.21 43.58
CA THR A 135 4.24 5.75 44.91
C THR A 135 3.80 4.29 44.87
N ILE A 136 4.26 3.47 45.81
CA ILE A 136 3.76 2.11 46.00
C ILE A 136 2.46 2.17 46.82
N PRO A 137 1.30 1.80 46.25
CA PRO A 137 0.03 1.87 46.96
C PRO A 137 -0.07 0.79 48.04
N ASN A 138 -1.04 0.95 48.96
CA ASN A 138 -1.40 -0.13 49.87
C ASN A 138 -2.07 -1.27 49.09
N THR A 139 -1.42 -2.43 49.06
CA THR A 139 -1.97 -3.62 48.39
C THR A 139 -2.61 -4.61 49.37
N GLY A 140 -2.51 -4.36 50.68
CA GLY A 140 -3.07 -5.20 51.73
C GLY A 140 -2.13 -6.29 52.26
N GLY A 141 -0.91 -6.41 51.72
CA GLY A 141 0.10 -7.35 52.19
C GLY A 141 1.39 -7.31 51.36
N TRP A 142 2.50 -7.78 51.95
CA TRP A 142 3.84 -7.77 51.33
C TRP A 142 3.97 -8.67 50.09
N GLN A 143 3.03 -9.60 49.92
CA GLN A 143 2.96 -10.56 48.81
C GLN A 143 1.61 -10.47 48.09
N THR A 144 0.92 -9.33 48.22
CA THR A 144 -0.30 -8.99 47.47
C THR A 144 0.06 -7.91 46.47
N TRP A 145 -0.08 -8.21 45.18
CA TRP A 145 0.57 -7.44 44.13
C TRP A 145 -0.41 -6.55 43.36
N THR A 146 0.06 -5.38 42.96
CA THR A 146 -0.58 -4.53 41.96
C THR A 146 0.45 -3.98 40.98
N THR A 147 -0.03 -3.43 39.86
CA THR A 147 0.83 -2.79 38.87
C THR A 147 0.62 -1.29 38.89
N VAL A 148 1.73 -0.55 39.01
CA VAL A 148 1.77 0.90 38.80
C VAL A 148 2.34 1.14 37.40
N SER A 149 1.67 1.96 36.60
CA SER A 149 2.02 2.21 35.20
C SER A 149 2.28 3.70 34.96
N THR A 150 3.31 4.03 34.18
CA THR A 150 3.60 5.40 33.76
C THR A 150 4.16 5.42 32.34
N PRO A 151 3.81 6.41 31.48
CA PRO A 151 4.45 6.57 30.19
C PRO A 151 5.87 7.14 30.35
N VAL A 152 6.83 6.60 29.60
CA VAL A 152 8.22 7.06 29.56
C VAL A 152 8.68 7.22 28.12
N ALA A 153 9.65 8.10 27.87
CA ALA A 153 10.29 8.25 26.57
C ALA A 153 11.74 7.73 26.64
N LEU A 154 12.09 6.80 25.76
CA LEU A 154 13.39 6.14 25.76
C LEU A 154 14.11 6.33 24.42
N SER A 155 15.44 6.46 24.48
CA SER A 155 16.31 6.44 23.30
C SER A 155 16.70 5.01 22.92
N ALA A 156 16.88 4.71 21.64
CA ALA A 156 17.37 3.41 21.19
C ALA A 156 18.78 3.11 21.69
N GLY A 157 19.10 1.83 21.82
CA GLY A 157 20.44 1.31 22.09
C GLY A 157 20.64 0.81 23.52
N PRO A 158 21.89 0.38 23.83
CA PRO A 158 22.25 -0.13 25.13
C PRO A 158 22.23 0.99 26.18
N GLN A 159 21.57 0.73 27.30
CA GLN A 159 21.46 1.65 28.43
C GLN A 159 21.53 0.88 29.76
N ILE A 160 21.82 1.60 30.84
CA ILE A 160 21.57 1.12 32.20
C ILE A 160 20.22 1.70 32.64
N MET A 161 19.31 0.81 33.02
CA MET A 161 18.11 1.17 33.79
C MET A 161 18.47 1.13 35.27
N HIS A 162 18.31 2.25 35.96
CA HIS A 162 18.65 2.41 37.37
C HIS A 162 17.36 2.63 38.17
N VAL A 163 17.01 1.68 39.03
CA VAL A 163 15.83 1.79 39.91
C VAL A 163 16.29 2.30 41.26
N VAL A 164 15.79 3.47 41.67
CA VAL A 164 16.19 4.16 42.90
C VAL A 164 15.03 4.20 43.88
N PHE A 165 15.26 3.72 45.10
CA PHE A 165 14.24 3.70 46.15
C PHE A 165 14.37 4.94 47.04
N ASP A 166 13.48 5.91 46.86
CA ASP A 166 13.68 7.28 47.34
C ASP A 166 13.40 7.49 48.83
N ALA A 167 12.19 7.15 49.27
CA ALA A 167 11.69 7.55 50.59
C ALA A 167 10.66 6.56 51.11
N ILE A 168 10.72 6.26 52.41
CA ILE A 168 9.75 5.37 53.07
C ILE A 168 8.35 5.96 53.09
N GLY A 169 7.35 5.10 53.02
CA GLY A 169 5.95 5.45 53.14
C GLY A 169 5.50 5.67 54.59
N PRO A 170 4.23 6.07 54.78
CA PRO A 170 3.62 6.15 56.11
C PRO A 170 3.63 4.84 56.90
N ASN A 171 3.73 3.69 56.21
CA ASN A 171 3.87 2.39 56.87
C ASN A 171 5.29 2.10 57.40
N GLY A 172 6.25 3.00 57.17
CA GLY A 172 7.63 2.87 57.62
C GLY A 172 8.55 2.07 56.70
N ALA A 173 8.11 1.72 55.49
CA ALA A 173 8.87 0.93 54.51
C ALA A 173 8.70 1.44 53.08
N ILE A 174 9.52 0.93 52.14
CA ILE A 174 9.34 1.17 50.70
C ILE A 174 8.22 0.27 50.15
N GLY A 175 8.42 -1.05 50.15
CA GLY A 175 7.56 -2.01 49.47
C GLY A 175 8.39 -3.17 48.94
N ASN A 176 7.75 -4.13 48.28
CA ASN A 176 8.41 -5.16 47.49
C ASN A 176 8.26 -4.85 45.99
N LEU A 177 9.24 -5.26 45.19
CA LEU A 177 9.27 -5.12 43.73
C LEU A 177 9.50 -6.50 43.11
N ASN A 178 8.58 -6.95 42.25
CA ASN A 178 8.65 -8.25 41.59
C ASN A 178 9.26 -8.13 40.19
N TRP A 179 8.65 -7.36 39.31
CA TRP A 179 9.17 -7.14 37.95
C TRP A 179 8.85 -5.75 37.44
N LEU A 180 9.63 -5.33 36.44
CA LEU A 180 9.33 -4.19 35.59
C LEU A 180 9.06 -4.68 34.17
N ARG A 181 8.10 -4.07 33.48
CA ARG A 181 7.83 -4.39 32.08
C ARG A 181 7.70 -3.11 31.28
N LEU A 182 8.44 -3.05 30.18
CA LEU A 182 8.35 -1.96 29.23
C LEU A 182 7.69 -2.47 27.95
N SER A 183 6.54 -1.91 27.63
CA SER A 183 5.81 -2.20 26.39
C SER A 183 5.90 -0.98 25.49
N ALA A 184 6.23 -1.17 24.20
CA ALA A 184 6.16 -0.08 23.25
C ALA A 184 4.72 0.44 23.24
N ALA A 185 4.55 1.75 23.45
CA ALA A 185 3.24 2.36 23.31
C ALA A 185 2.91 2.45 21.82
N THR A 186 1.69 2.08 21.46
CA THR A 186 1.22 2.05 20.07
C THR A 186 0.12 3.07 19.85
N SER A 187 0.09 3.67 18.65
CA SER A 187 -1.09 4.34 18.14
C SER A 187 -2.22 3.31 17.99
N THR A 188 -3.44 3.64 18.42
CA THR A 188 -4.59 2.73 18.33
C THR A 188 -5.81 3.45 17.76
N PRO A 189 -6.69 2.78 16.99
CA PRO A 189 -7.82 3.44 16.36
C PRO A 189 -8.73 4.13 17.37
N PHE A 190 -9.12 5.38 17.10
CA PHE A 190 -10.00 6.16 17.97
C PHE A 190 -11.34 5.47 18.23
N THR A 191 -11.96 4.92 17.18
CA THR A 191 -13.28 4.27 17.20
C THR A 191 -13.23 2.81 17.67
N GLY A 192 -12.05 2.32 18.06
CA GLY A 192 -11.83 0.92 18.44
C GLY A 192 -11.54 -0.03 17.27
N SER A 193 -11.68 0.42 16.01
CA SER A 193 -11.28 -0.32 14.81
C SER A 193 -10.67 0.61 13.76
N ALA A 194 -9.74 0.07 12.95
CA ALA A 194 -9.11 0.83 11.89
C ALA A 194 -10.14 1.31 10.86
N ALA A 195 -9.99 2.54 10.37
CA ALA A 195 -10.90 3.10 9.36
C ALA A 195 -10.74 2.38 8.02
N ALA A 196 -11.86 2.04 7.38
CA ALA A 196 -11.83 1.37 6.09
C ALA A 196 -11.39 2.34 4.98
N VAL A 197 -10.52 1.86 4.09
CA VAL A 197 -10.13 2.55 2.85
C VAL A 197 -10.46 1.62 1.67
N PRO A 198 -11.30 2.02 0.70
CA PRO A 198 -11.88 3.35 0.50
C PRO A 198 -12.89 3.73 1.59
N GLY A 199 -12.96 5.04 1.88
CA GLY A 199 -13.75 5.58 2.98
C GLY A 199 -13.40 7.03 3.30
N THR A 200 -14.13 7.62 4.25
CA THR A 200 -13.84 8.95 4.81
C THR A 200 -13.29 8.79 6.22
N ILE A 201 -12.22 9.52 6.51
CA ILE A 201 -11.53 9.57 7.79
C ILE A 201 -11.69 11.01 8.29
N GLU A 202 -12.47 11.19 9.35
CA GLU A 202 -12.71 12.49 9.98
C GLU A 202 -11.43 12.95 10.71
N ALA A 203 -11.04 14.21 10.54
CA ALA A 203 -9.76 14.71 11.02
C ALA A 203 -9.65 14.68 12.56
N GLU A 204 -10.76 14.96 13.25
CA GLU A 204 -10.87 14.90 14.71
C GLU A 204 -10.77 13.48 15.28
N SER A 205 -10.92 12.46 14.43
CA SER A 205 -10.90 11.03 14.78
C SER A 205 -9.50 10.40 14.65
N PHE A 206 -8.43 11.19 14.81
CA PHE A 206 -7.06 10.69 14.92
C PHE A 206 -6.92 9.69 16.07
N ASP A 207 -5.93 8.82 16.01
CA ASP A 207 -5.77 7.70 16.93
C ASP A 207 -5.70 8.09 18.43
N ASN A 208 -5.78 7.08 19.30
CA ASN A 208 -5.44 7.17 20.70
C ASN A 208 -3.95 6.82 20.90
N GLY A 209 -3.30 7.45 21.87
CA GLY A 209 -1.87 7.26 22.17
C GLY A 209 -1.18 8.52 22.68
N GLY A 210 -1.79 9.69 22.42
CA GLY A 210 -1.28 10.98 22.87
C GLY A 210 -0.14 11.52 22.01
N GLU A 211 0.45 12.62 22.51
CA GLU A 211 1.57 13.33 21.90
C GLU A 211 2.72 12.39 21.49
N GLY A 212 3.33 12.57 20.32
CA GLY A 212 4.41 11.74 19.80
C GLY A 212 4.04 10.31 19.39
N LEU A 213 2.79 9.87 19.54
CA LEU A 213 2.30 8.55 19.09
C LEU A 213 1.10 8.66 18.15
N ALA A 214 0.04 9.32 18.60
CA ALA A 214 -1.19 9.49 17.83
C ALA A 214 -1.29 10.86 17.17
N TYR A 215 -0.63 11.86 17.72
CA TYR A 215 -0.50 13.21 17.16
C TYR A 215 0.80 13.86 17.63
N HIS A 216 1.19 14.95 16.99
CA HIS A 216 2.14 15.93 17.53
C HIS A 216 1.51 17.31 17.46
N ASP A 217 1.29 17.93 18.62
CA ASP A 217 0.82 19.30 18.76
C ASP A 217 1.89 20.14 19.45
N THR A 218 2.16 21.33 18.92
CA THR A 218 3.20 22.21 19.46
C THR A 218 2.68 23.16 20.54
N THR A 219 1.37 23.12 20.78
CA THR A 219 0.66 23.95 21.74
C THR A 219 -0.05 23.07 22.79
N ALA A 220 0.02 23.48 24.05
CA ALA A 220 -0.58 22.70 25.12
C ALA A 220 -2.09 22.95 25.21
N GLY A 221 -2.86 21.87 25.19
CA GLY A 221 -4.31 21.82 25.36
C GLY A 221 -5.11 22.26 24.12
N ASN A 222 -6.25 21.60 23.92
CA ASN A 222 -7.25 21.97 22.93
C ASN A 222 -7.90 23.32 23.27
N SER A 223 -7.38 24.39 22.68
CA SER A 223 -7.80 25.76 22.87
C SER A 223 -9.11 26.12 22.15
N LEU A 224 -9.56 25.28 21.22
CA LEU A 224 -10.87 25.37 20.57
C LEU A 224 -11.96 24.63 21.37
N GLY A 225 -11.56 23.66 22.20
CA GLY A 225 -12.33 23.12 23.33
C GLY A 225 -13.41 22.11 22.99
N ALA A 226 -13.47 21.59 21.76
CA ALA A 226 -14.48 20.61 21.35
C ALA A 226 -13.97 19.17 21.30
N PHE A 227 -14.90 18.21 21.36
CA PHE A 227 -14.74 16.78 21.12
C PHE A 227 -13.83 15.99 22.08
N ARG A 228 -12.53 16.33 22.19
CA ARG A 228 -11.52 15.56 22.93
C ARG A 228 -10.66 16.44 23.83
N GLN A 229 -10.29 15.89 24.99
CA GLN A 229 -9.34 16.50 25.93
C GLN A 229 -7.91 16.05 25.59
N THR A 230 -7.41 16.52 24.46
CA THR A 230 -6.05 16.34 23.96
C THR A 230 -5.39 17.70 23.75
N ASP A 231 -4.15 17.74 23.27
CA ASP A 231 -3.53 19.00 22.85
C ASP A 231 -4.05 19.49 21.49
N VAL A 232 -4.47 18.56 20.60
CA VAL A 232 -5.05 18.91 19.29
C VAL A 232 -6.25 19.87 19.41
N ASP A 233 -6.15 21.00 18.72
CA ASP A 233 -7.18 22.04 18.61
C ASP A 233 -8.36 21.61 17.73
N ILE A 234 -9.54 21.37 18.33
CA ILE A 234 -10.74 20.88 17.65
C ILE A 234 -11.94 21.80 17.92
N GLU A 235 -12.67 22.19 16.87
CA GLU A 235 -13.91 22.97 16.94
C GLU A 235 -15.09 22.29 16.23
N ALA A 236 -16.31 22.77 16.45
CA ALA A 236 -17.47 22.31 15.70
C ALA A 236 -17.43 22.86 14.26
N ALA A 237 -17.58 21.98 13.29
CA ALA A 237 -17.55 22.34 11.88
C ALA A 237 -18.92 22.81 11.39
N VAL A 238 -18.96 23.74 10.42
CA VAL A 238 -20.23 24.12 9.77
C VAL A 238 -20.76 23.06 8.79
N GLU A 239 -19.92 22.11 8.39
CA GLU A 239 -20.29 20.90 7.66
C GLU A 239 -19.72 19.68 8.39
N GLY A 240 -20.54 18.64 8.59
CA GLY A 240 -20.12 17.47 9.37
C GLY A 240 -20.27 17.67 10.88
N SER A 241 -19.33 17.13 11.66
CA SER A 241 -19.36 17.19 13.13
C SER A 241 -18.32 18.16 13.69
N TYR A 242 -17.04 17.87 13.52
CA TYR A 242 -15.94 18.70 14.00
C TYR A 242 -14.86 18.85 12.93
N ASP A 243 -13.92 19.75 13.15
CA ASP A 243 -12.72 19.88 12.34
C ASP A 243 -11.51 20.22 13.21
N VAL A 244 -10.31 19.98 12.68
CA VAL A 244 -9.06 20.37 13.32
C VAL A 244 -8.65 21.74 12.79
N GLY A 245 -8.46 22.68 13.71
CA GLY A 245 -8.13 24.08 13.42
C GLY A 245 -6.89 24.54 14.18
N LYS A 246 -6.53 25.82 14.02
CA LYS A 246 -5.36 26.45 14.67
C LYS A 246 -3.98 25.79 14.46
N ILE A 247 -3.93 24.77 13.62
CA ILE A 247 -2.79 23.97 13.20
C ILE A 247 -1.53 24.82 12.98
N LYS A 248 -0.42 24.36 13.56
CA LYS A 248 0.93 24.90 13.39
C LYS A 248 1.77 24.03 12.46
N VAL A 249 2.81 24.67 11.93
CA VAL A 249 3.84 23.96 11.15
C VAL A 249 4.58 22.97 12.04
N GLY A 250 4.80 21.77 11.50
CA GLY A 250 5.46 20.65 12.16
C GLY A 250 4.50 19.67 12.83
N GLU A 251 3.25 20.06 13.06
CA GLU A 251 2.23 19.20 13.68
C GLU A 251 1.81 18.06 12.76
N TRP A 252 1.32 16.97 13.35
CA TRP A 252 0.81 15.83 12.59
C TRP A 252 -0.24 15.02 13.34
N LEU A 253 -1.04 14.26 12.59
CA LEU A 253 -2.12 13.40 13.09
C LEU A 253 -1.99 12.00 12.48
N ASN A 254 -2.04 10.94 13.31
CA ASN A 254 -2.03 9.54 12.87
C ASN A 254 -3.44 8.93 12.89
N TYR A 255 -3.70 8.06 11.93
CA TYR A 255 -4.94 7.31 11.79
C TYR A 255 -4.62 5.85 11.45
N SER A 256 -5.14 4.94 12.25
CA SER A 256 -5.14 3.52 11.93
C SER A 256 -6.17 3.25 10.82
N VAL A 257 -5.70 2.77 9.67
CA VAL A 257 -6.54 2.49 8.49
C VAL A 257 -6.37 1.05 8.02
N ASN A 258 -7.36 0.53 7.32
CA ASN A 258 -7.28 -0.77 6.64
C ASN A 258 -7.65 -0.58 5.17
N VAL A 259 -6.66 -0.66 4.29
CA VAL A 259 -6.83 -0.54 2.84
C VAL A 259 -7.34 -1.88 2.29
N SER A 260 -8.55 -1.89 1.75
CA SER A 260 -9.23 -3.10 1.30
C SER A 260 -8.51 -3.78 0.13
N SER A 261 -7.89 -3.01 -0.76
CA SER A 261 -7.23 -3.51 -1.96
C SER A 261 -6.04 -2.65 -2.36
N THR A 262 -5.00 -3.25 -2.91
CA THR A 262 -3.92 -2.49 -3.55
C THR A 262 -4.50 -1.71 -4.73
N GLY A 263 -4.04 -0.51 -5.02
CA GLY A 263 -4.56 0.22 -6.19
C GLY A 263 -4.27 1.71 -6.18
N LYS A 264 -4.85 2.39 -7.17
CA LYS A 264 -4.84 3.85 -7.26
C LYS A 264 -6.08 4.43 -6.59
N TYR A 265 -5.85 5.36 -5.68
CA TYR A 265 -6.88 6.08 -4.94
C TYR A 265 -6.79 7.57 -5.27
N ALA A 266 -7.93 8.25 -5.37
CA ALA A 266 -8.00 9.69 -5.17
C ALA A 266 -7.99 9.91 -3.65
N LEU A 267 -6.98 10.63 -3.19
CA LEU A 267 -6.93 11.17 -1.85
C LEU A 267 -7.47 12.60 -1.91
N ASP A 268 -8.66 12.78 -1.36
CA ASP A 268 -9.36 14.05 -1.23
C ASP A 268 -9.21 14.55 0.20
N ALA A 269 -8.74 15.78 0.39
CA ALA A 269 -8.68 16.44 1.69
C ALA A 269 -9.61 17.65 1.70
N ARG A 270 -10.47 17.74 2.71
CA ARG A 270 -11.42 18.84 2.89
C ARG A 270 -10.83 19.90 3.81
N VAL A 271 -10.50 21.05 3.24
CA VAL A 271 -9.66 22.06 3.87
C VAL A 271 -10.29 23.45 3.78
N ALA A 272 -9.92 24.33 4.72
CA ALA A 272 -10.36 25.72 4.76
C ALA A 272 -9.23 26.65 5.19
N SER A 273 -9.24 27.90 4.69
CA SER A 273 -8.34 28.96 5.13
C SER A 273 -8.86 30.35 4.77
N SER A 274 -8.65 31.32 5.66
CA SER A 274 -8.93 32.74 5.40
C SER A 274 -7.72 33.42 4.77
N GLY A 275 -7.63 33.39 3.44
CA GLY A 275 -6.43 33.72 2.67
C GLY A 275 -5.68 32.46 2.22
N GLN A 276 -4.61 32.60 1.43
CA GLN A 276 -3.85 31.41 1.01
C GLN A 276 -3.23 30.74 2.24
N GLY A 277 -3.59 29.48 2.46
CA GLY A 277 -3.06 28.66 3.53
C GLY A 277 -1.66 28.14 3.22
N GLY A 278 -1.19 27.29 4.12
CA GLY A 278 0.08 26.58 4.06
C GLY A 278 0.02 25.31 3.22
N THR A 279 0.93 24.40 3.53
CA THR A 279 1.02 23.09 2.88
C THR A 279 0.99 21.96 3.90
N PHE A 280 0.51 20.81 3.46
CA PHE A 280 0.52 19.55 4.21
C PHE A 280 0.79 18.40 3.23
N HIS A 281 1.20 17.24 3.73
CA HIS A 281 1.23 16.01 2.96
C HIS A 281 0.61 14.86 3.75
N VAL A 282 0.35 13.75 3.06
CA VAL A 282 -0.15 12.53 3.67
C VAL A 282 0.83 11.41 3.42
N GLU A 283 1.13 10.67 4.47
CA GLU A 283 1.97 9.49 4.45
C GLU A 283 1.15 8.23 4.76
N PHE A 284 1.61 7.09 4.25
CA PHE A 284 1.17 5.76 4.65
C PHE A 284 2.39 4.97 5.11
N ASP A 285 2.36 4.43 6.33
CA ASP A 285 3.46 3.72 6.99
C ASP A 285 4.79 4.51 6.98
N GLY A 286 4.69 5.83 7.22
CA GLY A 286 5.84 6.74 7.26
C GLY A 286 6.40 7.14 5.89
N LYS A 287 5.78 6.70 4.79
CA LYS A 287 6.16 7.10 3.44
C LYS A 287 5.21 8.17 2.92
N ASP A 288 5.74 9.33 2.56
CA ASP A 288 4.99 10.37 1.82
C ASP A 288 4.45 9.83 0.49
N VAL A 289 3.13 9.87 0.32
CA VAL A 289 2.42 9.42 -0.88
C VAL A 289 1.82 10.55 -1.71
N THR A 290 1.80 11.79 -1.21
CA THR A 290 1.17 12.94 -1.89
C THR A 290 2.16 13.97 -2.39
N GLY A 291 3.32 14.12 -1.73
CA GLY A 291 4.07 15.37 -1.76
C GLY A 291 3.28 16.53 -1.13
N PRO A 292 3.81 17.76 -1.19
CA PRO A 292 3.15 18.91 -0.57
C PRO A 292 1.86 19.32 -1.31
N LEU A 293 0.76 19.35 -0.58
CA LEU A 293 -0.55 19.84 -1.00
C LEU A 293 -0.79 21.23 -0.42
N THR A 294 -1.17 22.19 -1.25
CA THR A 294 -1.46 23.57 -0.81
C THR A 294 -2.91 23.70 -0.36
N ILE A 295 -3.13 24.31 0.80
CA ILE A 295 -4.47 24.73 1.24
C ILE A 295 -4.82 26.06 0.56
N PRO A 296 -5.81 26.09 -0.36
CA PRO A 296 -6.16 27.31 -1.08
C PRO A 296 -6.89 28.32 -0.18
N ASN A 297 -6.96 29.57 -0.65
CA ASN A 297 -7.85 30.55 -0.03
C ASN A 297 -9.31 30.17 -0.28
N THR A 298 -10.04 29.83 0.77
CA THR A 298 -11.46 29.51 0.69
C THR A 298 -12.36 30.67 1.12
N GLY A 299 -11.79 31.77 1.61
CA GLY A 299 -12.52 32.96 2.04
C GLY A 299 -12.90 32.97 3.53
N GLY A 300 -12.63 31.90 4.28
CA GLY A 300 -12.91 31.81 5.71
C GLY A 300 -12.49 30.49 6.33
N TRP A 301 -12.28 30.48 7.66
CA TRP A 301 -11.83 29.30 8.43
C TRP A 301 -12.82 28.13 8.44
N GLN A 302 -14.09 28.43 8.14
CA GLN A 302 -15.17 27.45 8.04
C GLN A 302 -15.81 27.47 6.65
N THR A 303 -15.08 27.96 5.63
CA THR A 303 -15.50 27.88 4.22
C THR A 303 -14.64 26.82 3.56
N TRP A 304 -15.28 25.75 3.07
CA TRP A 304 -14.57 24.52 2.77
C TRP A 304 -14.42 24.27 1.27
N THR A 305 -13.27 23.75 0.87
CA THR A 305 -13.04 23.18 -0.47
C THR A 305 -12.30 21.86 -0.37
N THR A 306 -12.28 21.11 -1.46
CA THR A 306 -11.58 19.82 -1.52
C THR A 306 -10.37 19.96 -2.43
N VAL A 307 -9.20 19.57 -1.91
CA VAL A 307 -7.99 19.34 -2.71
C VAL A 307 -7.86 17.84 -2.96
N SER A 308 -7.46 17.45 -4.16
CA SER A 308 -7.43 16.04 -4.58
C SER A 308 -6.09 15.71 -5.25
N THR A 309 -5.55 14.54 -4.93
CA THR A 309 -4.34 14.00 -5.59
C THR A 309 -4.44 12.48 -5.73
N PRO A 310 -3.99 11.89 -6.86
CA PRO A 310 -3.92 10.44 -6.98
C PRO A 310 -2.75 9.87 -6.16
N VAL A 311 -3.01 8.80 -5.41
CA VAL A 311 -2.02 8.05 -4.64
C VAL A 311 -2.10 6.57 -5.00
N ALA A 312 -1.01 5.83 -4.76
CA ALA A 312 -0.99 4.38 -4.89
C ALA A 312 -0.78 3.75 -3.51
N LEU A 313 -1.69 2.87 -3.12
CA LEU A 313 -1.70 2.24 -1.79
C LEU A 313 -1.64 0.71 -1.94
N SER A 314 -0.97 0.07 -0.99
CA SER A 314 -1.01 -1.38 -0.83
C SER A 314 -2.24 -1.79 0.00
N ALA A 315 -2.77 -3.00 -0.18
CA ALA A 315 -3.80 -3.54 0.71
C ALA A 315 -3.24 -3.80 2.13
N GLY A 316 -4.14 -3.78 3.11
CA GLY A 316 -3.88 -4.18 4.49
C GLY A 316 -3.88 -3.03 5.50
N PRO A 317 -3.66 -3.36 6.79
CA PRO A 317 -3.60 -2.39 7.87
C PRO A 317 -2.36 -1.50 7.72
N GLN A 318 -2.56 -0.18 7.82
CA GLN A 318 -1.52 0.84 7.69
C GLN A 318 -1.78 1.98 8.68
N ILE A 319 -0.75 2.78 8.96
CA ILE A 319 -0.92 4.08 9.60
C ILE A 319 -0.90 5.17 8.53
N MET A 320 -2.02 5.87 8.37
CA MET A 320 -2.08 7.11 7.60
C MET A 320 -1.66 8.27 8.52
N ARG A 321 -0.71 9.09 8.10
CA ARG A 321 -0.28 10.29 8.82
C ARG A 321 -0.51 11.53 7.98
N VAL A 322 -1.19 12.54 8.53
CA VAL A 322 -1.27 13.87 7.92
C VAL A 322 -0.24 14.76 8.60
N VAL A 323 0.68 15.35 7.83
CA VAL A 323 1.77 16.19 8.33
C VAL A 323 1.62 17.61 7.79
N PHE A 324 1.71 18.62 8.66
CA PHE A 324 1.52 20.02 8.32
C PHE A 324 2.88 20.73 8.12
N ASP A 325 3.27 20.94 6.86
CA ASP A 325 4.66 21.21 6.46
C ASP A 325 5.11 22.67 6.57
N ALA A 326 4.22 23.61 6.24
CA ALA A 326 4.58 25.02 6.14
C ALA A 326 3.37 25.91 6.33
N ILE A 327 3.61 27.13 6.83
CA ILE A 327 2.61 28.20 6.88
C ILE A 327 2.44 28.88 5.52
N GLY A 328 1.23 29.35 5.25
CA GLY A 328 0.94 30.19 4.09
C GLY A 328 1.38 31.64 4.29
N PRO A 329 1.21 32.50 3.26
CA PRO A 329 1.50 33.93 3.35
C PRO A 329 0.75 34.67 4.46
N THR A 330 -0.35 34.09 4.96
CA THR A 330 -1.15 34.62 6.07
C THR A 330 -0.59 34.31 7.46
N GLY A 331 0.47 33.49 7.55
CA GLY A 331 1.06 33.04 8.81
C GLY A 331 0.38 31.83 9.43
N ALA A 332 -0.54 31.18 8.71
CA ALA A 332 -1.30 30.02 9.19
C ALA A 332 -1.22 28.85 8.19
N VAL A 333 -1.43 27.62 8.67
CA VAL A 333 -1.55 26.43 7.82
C VAL A 333 -2.95 26.38 7.19
N GLY A 334 -3.99 26.20 8.00
CA GLY A 334 -5.38 26.03 7.55
C GLY A 334 -6.16 25.18 8.56
N ASN A 335 -7.42 24.87 8.25
CA ASN A 335 -8.21 23.86 8.95
C ASN A 335 -8.36 22.61 8.06
N LEU A 336 -8.53 21.45 8.69
CA LEU A 336 -8.76 20.15 8.06
C LEU A 336 -10.01 19.50 8.66
N ASN A 337 -10.97 19.12 7.81
CA ASN A 337 -12.23 18.47 8.23
C ASN A 337 -12.14 16.96 8.06
N TRP A 338 -11.83 16.47 6.86
CA TRP A 338 -11.67 15.03 6.60
C TRP A 338 -10.68 14.75 5.49
N VAL A 339 -10.18 13.51 5.48
CA VAL A 339 -9.48 12.90 4.34
C VAL A 339 -10.35 11.75 3.82
N ARG A 340 -10.62 11.72 2.53
CA ARG A 340 -11.37 10.67 1.86
C ARG A 340 -10.50 9.98 0.83
N LEU A 341 -10.49 8.66 0.86
CA LEU A 341 -9.83 7.83 -0.14
C LEU A 341 -10.89 7.11 -0.96
N SER A 342 -10.88 7.35 -2.26
CA SER A 342 -11.79 6.72 -3.22
C SER A 342 -10.97 5.98 -4.27
N ILE A 343 -11.35 4.77 -4.64
CA ILE A 343 -10.63 4.05 -5.71
C ILE A 343 -10.87 4.75 -7.04
N VAL A 344 -9.80 4.95 -7.82
CA VAL A 344 -9.86 5.59 -9.14
C VAL A 344 -9.42 4.58 -10.20
N GLY A 345 -10.39 3.81 -10.67
CA GLY A 345 -10.20 2.80 -11.71
C GLY A 345 -9.53 1.52 -11.23
N SER A 346 -9.51 0.52 -12.11
CA SER A 346 -8.81 -0.73 -11.85
C SER A 346 -7.32 -0.62 -12.21
N SER A 347 -6.49 -1.48 -11.63
CA SER A 347 -5.07 -1.61 -11.95
C SER A 347 -4.66 -3.07 -12.08
N PRO A 348 -3.70 -3.42 -12.96
CA PRO A 348 -3.29 -4.82 -13.11
C PRO A 348 -2.73 -5.38 -11.82
N PHE A 349 -3.25 -6.53 -11.38
CA PHE A 349 -2.81 -7.19 -10.14
C PHE A 349 -1.33 -7.58 -10.14
N THR A 350 -0.80 -7.97 -11.30
CA THR A 350 0.62 -8.32 -11.45
C THR A 350 1.54 -7.10 -11.57
N GLY A 351 1.00 -5.89 -11.40
CA GLY A 351 1.72 -4.62 -11.54
C GLY A 351 1.87 -4.11 -12.98
N ALA A 352 1.53 -4.92 -13.99
CA ALA A 352 1.55 -4.52 -15.39
C ALA A 352 0.40 -5.18 -16.18
N PRO A 353 -0.17 -4.51 -17.21
CA PRO A 353 -1.18 -5.12 -18.06
C PRO A 353 -0.67 -6.40 -18.73
N ALA A 354 -1.52 -7.42 -18.80
CA ALA A 354 -1.17 -8.67 -19.46
C ALA A 354 -1.01 -8.48 -20.97
N ILE A 355 0.06 -9.03 -21.55
CA ILE A 355 0.33 -8.91 -22.98
C ILE A 355 -0.59 -9.84 -23.78
N VAL A 356 -1.21 -9.32 -24.84
CA VAL A 356 -2.08 -10.07 -25.76
C VAL A 356 -1.47 -10.04 -27.18
N PRO A 357 -1.24 -11.19 -27.87
CA PRO A 357 -1.56 -12.57 -27.48
C PRO A 357 -0.87 -13.07 -26.20
N GLY A 358 -1.57 -13.90 -25.42
CA GLY A 358 -1.09 -14.42 -24.14
C GLY A 358 -2.20 -15.09 -23.33
N THR A 359 -1.86 -15.54 -22.12
CA THR A 359 -2.80 -16.17 -21.18
C THR A 359 -2.98 -15.28 -19.95
N LEU A 360 -4.25 -15.00 -19.63
CA LEU A 360 -4.68 -14.41 -18.37
C LEU A 360 -5.05 -15.57 -17.42
N LYS A 361 -4.56 -15.46 -16.19
CA LYS A 361 -5.00 -16.30 -15.07
C LYS A 361 -6.27 -15.72 -14.50
N ALA A 362 -7.31 -16.53 -14.30
CA ALA A 362 -8.60 -16.01 -13.84
C ALA A 362 -8.50 -15.40 -12.44
N GLU A 363 -7.66 -15.99 -11.57
CA GLU A 363 -7.38 -15.50 -10.22
C GLU A 363 -6.62 -14.16 -10.20
N ASN A 364 -6.08 -13.72 -11.35
CA ASN A 364 -5.31 -12.48 -11.52
C ASN A 364 -6.15 -11.36 -12.16
N PHE A 365 -7.42 -11.26 -11.80
CA PHE A 365 -8.22 -10.07 -12.11
C PHE A 365 -7.59 -8.83 -11.47
N ASP A 366 -7.89 -7.66 -12.04
CA ASP A 366 -7.34 -6.38 -11.62
C ASP A 366 -7.60 -6.08 -10.14
N ASP A 367 -6.76 -5.25 -9.54
CA ASP A 367 -7.08 -4.61 -8.28
C ASP A 367 -7.96 -3.37 -8.48
N GLY A 368 -8.72 -2.98 -7.46
CA GLY A 368 -9.66 -1.85 -7.49
C GLY A 368 -10.97 -2.09 -6.76
N GLY A 369 -11.21 -3.31 -6.27
CA GLY A 369 -12.36 -3.63 -5.44
C GLY A 369 -13.70 -3.72 -6.18
N GLU A 370 -14.74 -3.92 -5.37
CA GLU A 370 -16.13 -4.10 -5.77
C GLU A 370 -16.66 -2.90 -6.58
N GLY A 371 -17.31 -3.18 -7.72
CA GLY A 371 -17.83 -2.20 -8.67
C GLY A 371 -16.78 -1.59 -9.61
N ILE A 372 -15.48 -1.81 -9.38
CA ILE A 372 -14.38 -1.22 -10.18
C ILE A 372 -13.58 -2.29 -10.92
N ALA A 373 -13.03 -3.25 -10.19
CA ALA A 373 -12.20 -4.32 -10.76
C ALA A 373 -12.90 -5.69 -10.77
N TYR A 374 -13.92 -5.86 -9.93
CA TYR A 374 -14.85 -6.98 -9.98
C TYR A 374 -16.24 -6.54 -9.51
N HIS A 375 -17.24 -7.40 -9.72
CA HIS A 375 -18.53 -7.35 -9.03
C HIS A 375 -18.86 -8.76 -8.54
N ASP A 376 -18.93 -8.93 -7.23
CA ASP A 376 -19.34 -10.16 -6.57
C ASP A 376 -20.70 -9.96 -5.89
N THR A 377 -21.60 -10.93 -6.06
CA THR A 377 -22.96 -10.83 -5.49
C THR A 377 -23.06 -11.40 -4.07
N THR A 378 -21.97 -11.99 -3.59
CA THR A 378 -21.85 -12.60 -2.27
C THR A 378 -20.73 -11.93 -1.47
N THR A 379 -20.82 -12.01 -0.14
CA THR A 379 -19.82 -11.38 0.73
C THR A 379 -18.75 -12.40 1.12
N GLY A 380 -17.49 -12.03 0.93
CA GLY A 380 -16.32 -12.81 1.28
C GLY A 380 -15.99 -13.92 0.28
N ASN A 381 -14.70 -14.23 0.17
CA ASN A 381 -14.18 -15.32 -0.66
C ASN A 381 -14.49 -16.70 -0.02
N SER A 382 -15.52 -17.36 -0.50
CA SER A 382 -15.97 -18.71 -0.14
C SER A 382 -14.91 -19.78 -0.37
N GLY A 383 -14.05 -19.60 -1.39
CA GLY A 383 -12.90 -20.47 -1.65
C GLY A 383 -11.77 -20.27 -0.63
N GLY A 384 -11.68 -19.08 -0.02
CA GLY A 384 -10.76 -18.74 1.06
C GLY A 384 -9.28 -18.74 0.67
N GLN A 385 -8.95 -18.72 -0.63
CA GLN A 385 -7.58 -18.77 -1.13
C GLN A 385 -7.17 -17.53 -1.92
N TYR A 386 -5.85 -17.32 -2.02
CA TYR A 386 -5.15 -16.38 -2.91
C TYR A 386 -5.39 -14.88 -2.69
N ARG A 387 -6.65 -14.46 -2.63
CA ARG A 387 -7.08 -13.06 -2.60
C ARG A 387 -7.93 -12.78 -1.36
N ASN A 388 -7.64 -11.66 -0.70
CA ASN A 388 -8.48 -11.12 0.38
C ASN A 388 -9.50 -10.12 -0.20
N THR A 389 -10.38 -10.63 -1.06
CA THR A 389 -11.47 -9.91 -1.74
C THR A 389 -12.77 -10.70 -1.55
N ASP A 390 -13.89 -10.20 -2.07
CA ASP A 390 -15.13 -10.98 -2.09
C ASP A 390 -15.12 -12.08 -3.17
N VAL A 391 -14.34 -11.90 -4.25
CA VAL A 391 -14.22 -12.92 -5.33
C VAL A 391 -13.81 -14.28 -4.80
N ASP A 392 -14.61 -15.29 -5.13
CA ASP A 392 -14.45 -16.69 -4.73
C ASP A 392 -13.30 -17.40 -5.47
N VAL A 393 -12.14 -17.52 -4.81
CA VAL A 393 -10.94 -18.14 -5.37
C VAL A 393 -10.57 -19.40 -4.60
N GLU A 394 -10.43 -20.53 -5.31
CA GLU A 394 -10.06 -21.84 -4.76
C GLU A 394 -8.85 -22.48 -5.48
N SER A 395 -8.32 -23.57 -4.93
CA SER A 395 -7.21 -24.30 -5.56
C SER A 395 -7.69 -25.10 -6.77
N SER A 396 -6.97 -24.99 -7.89
CA SER A 396 -7.36 -25.66 -9.14
C SER A 396 -6.70 -27.02 -9.32
N SER A 397 -7.46 -27.99 -9.86
CA SER A 397 -6.92 -29.29 -10.30
C SER A 397 -5.95 -29.19 -11.48
N LEU A 398 -5.91 -28.04 -12.18
CA LEU A 398 -4.91 -27.72 -13.20
C LEU A 398 -3.58 -27.21 -12.60
N GLY A 399 -3.53 -27.03 -11.28
CA GLY A 399 -2.44 -26.36 -10.56
C GLY A 399 -2.66 -24.84 -10.52
N GLY A 400 -2.25 -24.21 -9.42
CA GLY A 400 -2.58 -22.80 -9.15
C GLY A 400 -3.99 -22.65 -8.57
N TYR A 401 -4.70 -21.61 -8.97
CA TYR A 401 -6.03 -21.28 -8.48
C TYR A 401 -7.02 -21.10 -9.64
N ASP A 402 -8.30 -21.19 -9.35
CA ASP A 402 -9.40 -20.82 -10.26
C ASP A 402 -10.41 -19.96 -9.52
N VAL A 403 -11.23 -19.23 -10.29
CA VAL A 403 -12.38 -18.50 -9.73
C VAL A 403 -13.60 -19.40 -9.84
N GLY A 404 -14.15 -19.76 -8.69
CA GLY A 404 -15.32 -20.63 -8.56
C GLY A 404 -16.58 -19.83 -8.25
N TRP A 405 -17.68 -20.57 -8.04
CA TRP A 405 -18.97 -20.01 -7.59
C TRP A 405 -19.55 -18.85 -8.42
N MET A 406 -19.03 -18.59 -9.63
CA MET A 406 -19.48 -17.50 -10.50
C MET A 406 -21.01 -17.46 -10.61
N MET A 407 -21.63 -16.37 -10.16
CA MET A 407 -23.07 -16.14 -10.15
C MET A 407 -23.52 -15.19 -11.28
N THR A 408 -24.78 -15.31 -11.65
CA THR A 408 -25.41 -14.43 -12.65
C THR A 408 -25.28 -12.97 -12.23
N GLY A 409 -24.72 -12.14 -13.11
CA GLY A 409 -24.53 -10.70 -12.91
C GLY A 409 -23.11 -10.31 -12.50
N GLU A 410 -22.29 -11.26 -12.04
CA GLU A 410 -20.91 -11.00 -11.61
C GLU A 410 -19.99 -10.69 -12.78
N TRP A 411 -18.87 -10.03 -12.50
CA TRP A 411 -17.84 -9.81 -13.51
C TRP A 411 -16.45 -9.62 -12.91
N LEU A 412 -15.43 -9.92 -13.72
CA LEU A 412 -14.01 -9.75 -13.39
C LEU A 412 -13.33 -8.89 -14.46
N ALA A 413 -12.56 -7.88 -14.07
CA ALA A 413 -11.80 -7.02 -14.98
C ALA A 413 -10.33 -7.44 -15.08
N TYR A 414 -9.73 -7.28 -16.26
CA TYR A 414 -8.32 -7.57 -16.52
C TYR A 414 -7.73 -6.49 -17.41
N SER A 415 -6.70 -5.81 -16.93
CA SER A 415 -5.89 -4.88 -17.69
C SER A 415 -5.02 -5.66 -18.67
N VAL A 416 -5.20 -5.39 -19.97
CA VAL A 416 -4.48 -6.04 -21.06
C VAL A 416 -3.80 -5.01 -21.96
N ASN A 417 -2.70 -5.39 -22.60
CA ASN A 417 -2.06 -4.62 -23.66
C ASN A 417 -2.02 -5.45 -24.94
N VAL A 418 -2.87 -5.11 -25.90
CA VAL A 418 -2.98 -5.81 -27.18
C VAL A 418 -1.89 -5.33 -28.13
N THR A 419 -0.97 -6.22 -28.48
CA THR A 419 0.25 -5.89 -29.25
C THR A 419 -0.03 -5.45 -30.68
N ALA A 420 -1.12 -5.93 -31.30
CA ALA A 420 -1.54 -5.55 -32.64
C ALA A 420 -3.07 -5.59 -32.79
N ALA A 421 -3.65 -4.66 -33.54
CA ALA A 421 -5.07 -4.70 -33.86
C ALA A 421 -5.37 -5.90 -34.76
N GLY A 422 -6.50 -6.55 -34.56
CA GLY A 422 -6.89 -7.71 -35.37
C GLY A 422 -7.96 -8.57 -34.72
N SER A 423 -8.28 -9.68 -35.38
CA SER A 423 -9.17 -10.70 -34.83
C SER A 423 -8.37 -11.64 -33.91
N TYR A 424 -8.96 -11.98 -32.77
CA TYR A 424 -8.39 -12.86 -31.76
C TYR A 424 -9.37 -13.97 -31.42
N THR A 425 -8.85 -15.18 -31.25
CA THR A 425 -9.57 -16.31 -30.64
C THR A 425 -9.32 -16.26 -29.14
N LEU A 426 -10.41 -16.22 -28.37
CA LEU A 426 -10.39 -16.27 -26.91
C LEU A 426 -10.83 -17.67 -26.47
N GLN A 427 -9.96 -18.36 -25.75
CA GLN A 427 -10.18 -19.71 -25.21
C GLN A 427 -10.28 -19.65 -23.69
N PHE A 428 -11.39 -20.10 -23.13
CA PHE A 428 -11.65 -20.08 -21.69
C PHE A 428 -11.64 -21.51 -21.15
N GLN A 429 -10.80 -21.77 -20.15
CA GLN A 429 -10.81 -23.03 -19.40
C GLN A 429 -11.88 -22.94 -18.32
N VAL A 430 -12.96 -23.70 -18.49
CA VAL A 430 -14.16 -23.66 -17.64
C VAL A 430 -14.54 -25.05 -17.14
N ALA A 431 -15.22 -25.08 -15.99
CA ALA A 431 -15.77 -26.29 -15.40
C ALA A 431 -17.18 -26.03 -14.87
N SER A 432 -18.09 -26.99 -15.02
CA SER A 432 -19.42 -26.91 -14.42
C SER A 432 -19.98 -28.30 -14.19
N LYS A 433 -20.43 -28.59 -12.97
CA LYS A 433 -21.01 -29.90 -12.66
C LYS A 433 -22.27 -30.17 -13.48
N VAL A 434 -23.14 -29.17 -13.62
CA VAL A 434 -24.47 -29.31 -14.24
C VAL A 434 -24.60 -28.60 -15.59
N GLY A 435 -23.64 -27.76 -15.97
CA GLY A 435 -23.72 -26.90 -17.15
C GLY A 435 -24.72 -25.75 -16.95
N GLY A 436 -25.06 -25.06 -18.05
CA GLY A 436 -26.09 -24.01 -18.06
C GLY A 436 -25.58 -22.60 -17.76
N GLY A 437 -24.30 -22.48 -17.36
CA GLY A 437 -23.63 -21.19 -17.24
C GLY A 437 -23.41 -20.52 -18.60
N GLN A 438 -23.35 -19.19 -18.61
CA GLN A 438 -23.11 -18.38 -19.80
C GLN A 438 -22.29 -17.14 -19.43
N PHE A 439 -21.44 -16.69 -20.34
CA PHE A 439 -20.66 -15.47 -20.16
C PHE A 439 -20.30 -14.83 -21.50
N HIS A 440 -19.84 -13.58 -21.47
CA HIS A 440 -19.16 -12.94 -22.59
C HIS A 440 -17.96 -12.12 -22.09
N ALA A 441 -17.04 -11.81 -23.00
CA ALA A 441 -15.98 -10.85 -22.74
C ALA A 441 -16.34 -9.49 -23.35
N ASN A 442 -16.08 -8.42 -22.61
CA ASN A 442 -16.24 -7.04 -23.04
C ASN A 442 -14.87 -6.33 -23.06
N PHE A 443 -14.61 -5.57 -24.11
CA PHE A 443 -13.44 -4.69 -24.28
C PHE A 443 -13.95 -3.27 -24.57
N GLY A 444 -14.50 -2.61 -23.55
CA GLY A 444 -15.11 -1.29 -23.69
C GLY A 444 -16.40 -1.34 -24.51
N THR A 445 -16.36 -0.95 -25.78
CA THR A 445 -17.53 -0.97 -26.68
C THR A 445 -17.68 -2.28 -27.46
N THR A 446 -16.71 -3.19 -27.37
CA THR A 446 -16.71 -4.46 -28.11
C THR A 446 -17.10 -5.61 -27.19
N ASN A 447 -18.21 -6.29 -27.49
CA ASN A 447 -18.58 -7.55 -26.84
C ASN A 447 -18.23 -8.75 -27.74
N THR A 448 -17.81 -9.85 -27.14
CA THR A 448 -17.85 -11.16 -27.80
C THR A 448 -19.29 -11.65 -27.91
N ALA A 449 -19.51 -12.70 -28.70
CA ALA A 449 -20.72 -13.51 -28.55
C ALA A 449 -20.77 -14.15 -27.15
N THR A 450 -21.98 -14.32 -26.62
CA THR A 450 -22.22 -15.12 -25.41
C THR A 450 -21.78 -16.57 -25.64
N VAL A 451 -21.06 -17.10 -24.67
CA VAL A 451 -20.50 -18.45 -24.67
C VAL A 451 -21.20 -19.28 -23.61
N ALA A 452 -21.75 -20.42 -24.00
CA ALA A 452 -22.36 -21.36 -23.08
C ALA A 452 -21.29 -22.27 -22.45
N VAL A 453 -21.41 -22.51 -21.15
CA VAL A 453 -20.60 -23.45 -20.39
C VAL A 453 -21.32 -24.81 -20.34
N PRO A 454 -20.77 -25.86 -20.97
CA PRO A 454 -21.37 -27.19 -20.93
C PRO A 454 -21.19 -27.85 -19.56
N SER A 455 -21.97 -28.90 -19.29
CA SER A 455 -21.69 -29.78 -18.16
C SER A 455 -20.39 -30.55 -18.42
N THR A 456 -19.45 -30.46 -17.47
CA THR A 456 -18.20 -31.22 -17.44
C THR A 456 -18.24 -32.34 -16.38
N GLY A 457 -19.37 -32.50 -15.68
CA GLY A 457 -19.58 -33.54 -14.68
C GLY A 457 -18.92 -33.27 -13.31
N GLY A 458 -18.21 -32.16 -13.14
CA GLY A 458 -17.61 -31.76 -11.87
C GLY A 458 -17.09 -30.32 -11.87
N TRP A 459 -16.94 -29.73 -10.68
CA TRP A 459 -16.46 -28.34 -10.51
C TRP A 459 -14.97 -28.14 -10.84
N GLN A 460 -14.22 -29.24 -10.87
CA GLN A 460 -12.79 -29.27 -11.17
C GLN A 460 -12.49 -30.16 -12.39
N ASN A 461 -13.52 -30.46 -13.20
CA ASN A 461 -13.40 -31.14 -14.49
C ASN A 461 -13.43 -30.09 -15.60
N TRP A 462 -12.31 -29.89 -16.29
CA TRP A 462 -12.11 -28.75 -17.17
C TRP A 462 -12.37 -29.07 -18.63
N THR A 463 -12.99 -28.13 -19.34
CA THR A 463 -13.05 -28.09 -20.80
C THR A 463 -12.68 -26.71 -21.29
N THR A 464 -12.43 -26.57 -22.60
CA THR A 464 -12.19 -25.28 -23.22
C THR A 464 -13.37 -24.88 -24.09
N VAL A 465 -13.89 -23.69 -23.85
CA VAL A 465 -14.89 -23.03 -24.71
C VAL A 465 -14.23 -21.85 -25.42
N THR A 466 -14.79 -21.41 -26.55
CA THR A 466 -14.11 -20.46 -27.44
C THR A 466 -15.07 -19.43 -28.02
N THR A 467 -14.58 -18.21 -28.18
CA THR A 467 -15.23 -17.13 -28.95
C THR A 467 -14.18 -16.30 -29.67
N THR A 468 -14.60 -15.28 -30.42
CA THR A 468 -13.69 -14.38 -31.13
C THR A 468 -14.04 -12.92 -30.84
N ALA A 469 -13.02 -12.06 -30.90
CA ALA A 469 -13.16 -10.61 -30.77
C ALA A 469 -12.26 -9.89 -31.78
N SER A 470 -12.72 -8.76 -32.32
CA SER A 470 -11.86 -7.83 -33.04
C SER A 470 -11.35 -6.78 -32.05
N LEU A 471 -10.05 -6.77 -31.78
CA LEU A 471 -9.41 -5.93 -30.78
C LEU A 471 -8.56 -4.85 -31.43
N MET A 472 -8.55 -3.66 -30.83
CA MET A 472 -7.61 -2.60 -31.19
C MET A 472 -6.24 -2.85 -30.56
N ALA A 473 -5.17 -2.27 -31.10
CA ALA A 473 -3.87 -2.30 -30.44
C ALA A 473 -3.85 -1.34 -29.23
N GLY A 474 -3.07 -1.69 -28.20
CA GLY A 474 -2.84 -0.87 -27.02
C GLY A 474 -3.55 -1.37 -25.76
N ALA A 475 -3.44 -0.56 -24.71
CA ALA A 475 -3.99 -0.84 -23.39
C ALA A 475 -5.53 -0.83 -23.41
N GLN A 476 -6.13 -1.88 -22.86
CA GLN A 476 -7.57 -2.09 -22.75
C GLN A 476 -7.88 -2.78 -21.42
N VAL A 477 -9.14 -2.71 -20.97
CA VAL A 477 -9.65 -3.54 -19.88
C VAL A 477 -10.60 -4.56 -20.50
N MET A 478 -10.29 -5.84 -20.31
CA MET A 478 -11.20 -6.93 -20.61
C MET A 478 -12.07 -7.19 -19.38
N LYS A 479 -13.40 -7.19 -19.52
CA LYS A 479 -14.30 -7.71 -18.49
C LYS A 479 -14.83 -9.08 -18.90
N LEU A 480 -14.72 -10.08 -18.04
CA LEU A 480 -15.47 -11.34 -18.14
C LEU A 480 -16.79 -11.14 -17.39
N ILE A 481 -17.91 -11.12 -18.12
CA ILE A 481 -19.25 -10.84 -17.56
C ILE A 481 -20.06 -12.14 -17.54
N VAL A 482 -20.60 -12.48 -16.38
CA VAL A 482 -21.38 -13.70 -16.14
C VAL A 482 -22.85 -13.45 -16.46
N ASP A 483 -23.28 -13.92 -17.64
CA ASP A 483 -24.67 -13.81 -18.11
C ASP A 483 -25.59 -14.82 -17.41
N ALA A 484 -25.06 -15.99 -17.06
CA ALA A 484 -25.72 -17.00 -16.22
C ALA A 484 -24.66 -17.75 -15.42
N GLY A 485 -24.83 -17.81 -14.09
CA GLY A 485 -23.85 -18.42 -13.19
C GLY A 485 -23.79 -19.96 -13.21
N GLY A 486 -23.03 -20.53 -12.28
CA GLY A 486 -22.91 -21.98 -12.06
C GLY A 486 -21.74 -22.63 -12.78
N PHE A 487 -20.58 -21.96 -12.83
CA PHE A 487 -19.34 -22.51 -13.38
C PHE A 487 -18.10 -21.94 -12.68
N ASN A 488 -16.96 -22.60 -12.87
CA ASN A 488 -15.63 -22.12 -12.51
C ASN A 488 -14.86 -21.74 -13.77
N VAL A 489 -13.88 -20.84 -13.64
CA VAL A 489 -12.97 -20.43 -14.71
C VAL A 489 -11.53 -20.36 -14.19
N ALA A 490 -10.58 -21.00 -14.89
CA ALA A 490 -9.17 -21.05 -14.48
C ALA A 490 -8.27 -20.13 -15.31
N GLY A 491 -8.50 -20.06 -16.63
CA GLY A 491 -7.60 -19.34 -17.52
C GLY A 491 -8.25 -18.90 -18.82
N ILE A 492 -7.75 -17.79 -19.36
CA ILE A 492 -8.24 -17.15 -20.58
C ILE A 492 -7.06 -16.95 -21.52
N THR A 493 -7.01 -17.69 -22.63
CA THR A 493 -5.93 -17.57 -23.61
C THR A 493 -6.43 -16.82 -24.84
N LEU A 494 -5.74 -15.74 -25.19
CA LEU A 494 -6.01 -14.93 -26.37
C LEU A 494 -4.93 -15.19 -27.41
N THR A 495 -5.33 -15.67 -28.58
CA THR A 495 -4.41 -15.92 -29.71
C THR A 495 -4.84 -15.09 -30.91
N ALA A 496 -3.89 -14.45 -31.59
CA ALA A 496 -4.21 -13.76 -32.84
C ALA A 496 -4.69 -14.80 -33.86
N THR A 497 -5.84 -14.58 -34.49
CA THR A 497 -6.26 -15.42 -35.62
C THR A 497 -5.41 -15.04 -36.82
N SER A 498 -4.63 -16.00 -37.33
CA SER A 498 -4.03 -15.89 -38.66
C SER A 498 -5.15 -15.71 -39.68
N PRO A 499 -5.04 -14.80 -40.67
CA PRO A 499 -5.95 -14.83 -41.80
C PRO A 499 -5.86 -16.22 -42.43
N SER A 500 -7.01 -16.85 -42.71
CA SER A 500 -7.00 -18.09 -43.47
C SER A 500 -6.30 -17.84 -44.80
N PRO A 501 -5.48 -18.79 -45.31
CA PRO A 501 -5.01 -18.69 -46.68
C PRO A 501 -6.25 -18.60 -47.58
N PRO A 502 -6.29 -17.71 -48.58
CA PRO A 502 -7.38 -17.70 -49.54
C PRO A 502 -7.51 -19.12 -50.14
N PRO A 503 -8.74 -19.61 -50.40
CA PRO A 503 -8.94 -20.94 -50.95
C PRO A 503 -8.11 -21.09 -52.24
N PRO A 504 -7.46 -22.25 -52.47
CA PRO A 504 -6.71 -22.46 -53.69
C PRO A 504 -7.63 -22.21 -54.90
N PRO A 505 -7.19 -21.42 -55.90
CA PRO A 505 -8.00 -21.17 -57.07
C PRO A 505 -8.36 -22.49 -57.77
N PRO A 506 -9.57 -22.64 -58.33
CA PRO A 506 -9.97 -23.84 -59.05
C PRO A 506 -9.00 -24.13 -60.23
N PRO A 507 -8.78 -25.41 -60.60
CA PRO A 507 -7.84 -25.76 -61.64
C PRO A 507 -8.23 -25.08 -62.98
N PRO A 508 -7.27 -24.48 -63.71
CA PRO A 508 -7.58 -23.71 -64.90
C PRO A 508 -8.01 -24.62 -66.07
N PRO A 509 -8.98 -24.19 -66.91
CA PRO A 509 -9.23 -24.81 -68.21
C PRO A 509 -8.03 -24.62 -69.16
N PRO A 510 -7.87 -25.46 -70.21
CA PRO A 510 -6.71 -25.41 -71.09
C PRO A 510 -6.57 -24.04 -71.77
N PRO A 511 -5.35 -23.53 -71.95
CA PRO A 511 -5.13 -22.14 -72.33
C PRO A 511 -5.50 -21.88 -73.80
N PRO A 512 -6.24 -20.80 -74.10
CA PRO A 512 -6.26 -20.20 -75.43
C PRO A 512 -4.90 -19.50 -75.71
N PRO A 513 -4.54 -19.22 -76.97
CA PRO A 513 -3.24 -18.66 -77.32
C PRO A 513 -2.98 -17.33 -76.59
N ALA A 514 -1.79 -17.20 -76.00
CA ALA A 514 -1.37 -16.02 -75.26
C ALA A 514 -1.33 -14.78 -76.17
N ALA A 515 -2.18 -13.79 -75.88
CA ALA A 515 -1.94 -12.42 -76.32
C ALA A 515 -0.85 -11.83 -75.40
N GLY A 516 0.32 -11.54 -75.96
CA GLY A 516 1.45 -10.98 -75.23
C GLY A 516 1.12 -9.63 -74.59
N VAL A 517 1.69 -9.39 -73.41
CA VAL A 517 1.70 -8.08 -72.76
C VAL A 517 2.43 -7.09 -73.67
N PRO A 518 1.88 -5.89 -73.95
CA PRO A 518 2.56 -4.88 -74.75
C PRO A 518 3.88 -4.47 -74.09
N THR A 519 5.00 -4.68 -74.78
CA THR A 519 6.34 -4.29 -74.31
C THR A 519 6.72 -2.85 -74.69
N SER A 520 5.81 -2.12 -75.32
CA SER A 520 5.99 -0.70 -75.65
C SER A 520 4.70 0.10 -75.40
N TYR A 521 4.86 1.24 -74.74
CA TYR A 521 3.82 2.25 -74.58
C TYR A 521 4.21 3.49 -75.39
N ASN A 522 3.33 3.93 -76.29
CA ASN A 522 3.50 5.19 -77.01
C ASN A 522 3.07 6.36 -76.11
N ALA A 523 3.94 6.78 -75.19
CA ALA A 523 3.72 8.01 -74.44
C ALA A 523 4.02 9.21 -75.34
N VAL A 524 3.10 10.17 -75.42
CA VAL A 524 3.35 11.47 -76.05
C VAL A 524 4.20 12.30 -75.08
N THR A 525 5.43 12.63 -75.46
CA THR A 525 6.39 13.41 -74.63
C THR A 525 6.71 14.79 -75.19
N ASP A 526 5.99 15.20 -76.24
CA ASP A 526 6.17 16.50 -76.88
C ASP A 526 5.61 17.66 -76.03
N ARG A 527 5.96 18.90 -76.41
CA ARG A 527 5.40 20.14 -75.84
C ARG A 527 4.39 20.78 -76.80
N THR A 528 3.78 20.01 -77.70
CA THR A 528 2.85 20.55 -78.69
C THR A 528 1.58 21.03 -77.99
N MET A 529 1.18 22.27 -78.27
CA MET A 529 -0.12 22.76 -77.80
C MET A 529 -1.23 22.08 -78.60
N ARG A 530 -2.12 21.36 -77.90
CA ARG A 530 -3.31 20.73 -78.48
C ARG A 530 -4.57 21.47 -78.02
N PRO A 531 -5.52 21.77 -78.93
CA PRO A 531 -6.78 22.39 -78.55
C PRO A 531 -7.56 21.44 -77.63
N LYS A 532 -8.17 21.99 -76.58
CA LYS A 532 -8.96 21.21 -75.61
C LYS A 532 -10.19 20.61 -76.33
N PRO A 533 -10.39 19.29 -76.29
CA PRO A 533 -11.55 18.66 -76.91
C PRO A 533 -12.83 19.03 -76.13
N PRO A 534 -14.01 18.97 -76.77
CA PRO A 534 -15.28 19.01 -76.06
C PRO A 534 -15.35 17.91 -74.98
N LEU A 535 -16.02 18.20 -73.86
CA LEU A 535 -16.18 17.22 -72.79
C LEU A 535 -17.00 16.03 -73.29
N PRO A 536 -16.54 14.79 -73.10
CA PRO A 536 -17.30 13.61 -73.50
C PRO A 536 -18.53 13.43 -72.59
N ALA A 537 -19.60 12.87 -73.14
CA ALA A 537 -20.69 12.34 -72.33
C ALA A 537 -20.19 11.10 -71.57
N LEU A 538 -20.32 11.10 -70.24
CA LEU A 538 -19.85 10.01 -69.38
C LEU A 538 -21.00 9.06 -69.04
N GLY A 539 -20.84 7.76 -69.32
CA GLY A 539 -21.72 6.68 -68.81
C GLY A 539 -21.50 6.40 -67.32
N PRO A 540 -22.20 5.43 -66.70
CA PRO A 540 -22.08 5.08 -65.27
C PRO A 540 -20.68 4.59 -64.87
N ALA A 541 -20.43 4.32 -63.59
CA ALA A 541 -19.19 3.69 -63.14
C ALA A 541 -18.94 2.37 -63.92
N GLY A 542 -17.70 2.16 -64.36
CA GLY A 542 -17.33 1.10 -65.31
C GLY A 542 -17.29 1.55 -66.78
N PHE A 543 -17.80 2.74 -67.11
CA PHE A 543 -17.74 3.28 -68.46
C PHE A 543 -16.30 3.53 -68.92
N THR A 544 -15.95 3.06 -70.11
CA THR A 544 -14.64 3.30 -70.72
C THR A 544 -14.78 4.28 -71.87
N LEU A 545 -13.82 5.20 -71.98
CA LEU A 545 -13.72 6.11 -73.11
C LEU A 545 -12.27 6.25 -73.54
N THR A 546 -12.06 6.64 -74.79
CA THR A 546 -10.73 6.93 -75.32
C THR A 546 -10.56 8.44 -75.36
N ASP A 547 -9.49 8.95 -74.74
CA ASP A 547 -9.16 10.36 -74.77
C ASP A 547 -9.00 10.82 -76.23
N PRO A 548 -9.79 11.78 -76.71
CA PRO A 548 -9.75 12.18 -78.12
C PRO A 548 -8.50 12.99 -78.49
N THR A 549 -7.71 13.44 -77.51
CA THR A 549 -6.47 14.21 -77.71
C THR A 549 -5.23 13.32 -77.69
N PHE A 550 -5.20 12.31 -76.82
CA PHE A 550 -4.03 11.48 -76.54
C PHE A 550 -4.23 9.99 -76.86
N GLY A 551 -5.46 9.56 -77.19
CA GLY A 551 -5.78 8.18 -77.55
C GLY A 551 -5.74 7.20 -76.38
N SER A 552 -5.53 7.68 -75.15
CA SER A 552 -5.45 6.84 -73.95
C SER A 552 -6.83 6.32 -73.55
N LYS A 553 -6.94 5.04 -73.21
CA LYS A 553 -8.17 4.50 -72.61
C LYS A 553 -8.30 4.98 -71.17
N MET A 554 -9.45 5.55 -70.83
CA MET A 554 -9.81 6.02 -69.50
C MET A 554 -11.03 5.23 -69.01
N LEU A 555 -11.01 4.84 -67.74
CA LEU A 555 -12.11 4.15 -67.05
C LEU A 555 -12.72 5.11 -66.03
N ARG A 556 -14.05 5.30 -66.09
CA ARG A 556 -14.79 5.99 -65.05
C ARG A 556 -14.98 5.04 -63.87
N VAL A 557 -14.31 5.31 -62.75
CA VAL A 557 -14.38 4.46 -61.54
C VAL A 557 -15.49 4.86 -60.57
N THR A 558 -16.04 6.07 -60.68
CA THR A 558 -17.09 6.57 -59.80
C THR A 558 -18.20 7.30 -60.56
N ASP A 559 -19.43 7.20 -60.07
CA ASP A 559 -20.60 7.95 -60.51
C ASP A 559 -21.44 8.46 -59.32
N ALA A 560 -22.60 9.05 -59.61
CA ALA A 560 -23.48 9.63 -58.59
C ALA A 560 -24.04 8.61 -57.58
N ASN A 561 -23.98 7.31 -57.88
CA ASN A 561 -24.47 6.23 -57.04
C ASN A 561 -23.35 5.53 -56.24
N THR A 562 -22.09 5.88 -56.51
CA THR A 562 -20.94 5.25 -55.85
C THR A 562 -20.87 5.53 -54.35
N LEU A 563 -21.50 6.63 -53.89
CA LEU A 563 -21.59 6.98 -52.47
C LEU A 563 -23.07 7.19 -52.11
N ALA A 564 -23.77 6.09 -51.82
CA ALA A 564 -25.22 6.07 -51.62
C ALA A 564 -25.72 7.02 -50.52
N ALA A 565 -24.90 7.29 -49.50
CA ALA A 565 -25.21 8.22 -48.42
C ALA A 565 -25.11 9.71 -48.82
N SER A 566 -24.53 10.03 -49.98
CA SER A 566 -24.42 11.41 -50.49
C SER A 566 -24.43 11.43 -52.03
N PRO A 567 -25.59 11.14 -52.65
CA PRO A 567 -25.72 11.09 -54.10
C PRO A 567 -25.35 12.44 -54.73
N ASN A 568 -24.68 12.41 -55.88
CA ASN A 568 -24.21 13.59 -56.63
C ASN A 568 -23.06 14.40 -56.00
N VAL A 569 -22.43 13.93 -54.92
CA VAL A 569 -21.17 14.51 -54.45
C VAL A 569 -20.01 13.93 -55.27
N SER A 570 -19.15 14.79 -55.84
CA SER A 570 -17.93 14.33 -56.53
C SER A 570 -17.02 13.63 -55.52
N PHE A 571 -16.69 12.37 -55.77
CA PHE A 571 -15.65 11.66 -55.03
C PHE A 571 -14.31 12.38 -55.24
N ARG A 572 -13.77 12.99 -54.19
CA ARG A 572 -12.42 13.59 -54.24
C ARG A 572 -11.43 12.60 -53.66
N SER A 573 -10.47 12.14 -54.45
CA SER A 573 -9.22 11.62 -53.89
C SER A 573 -8.46 12.79 -53.24
N PRO A 574 -7.79 12.60 -52.09
CA PRO A 574 -6.89 13.62 -51.53
C PRO A 574 -5.88 14.07 -52.59
N SER A 575 -5.68 15.39 -52.75
CA SER A 575 -5.14 15.95 -53.99
C SER A 575 -3.67 16.39 -53.96
N ILE A 576 -2.85 16.04 -52.95
CA ILE A 576 -1.40 16.34 -52.95
C ILE A 576 -0.53 15.26 -52.25
N GLY A 577 0.67 15.01 -52.79
CA GLY A 577 1.57 13.90 -52.40
C GLY A 577 2.27 14.02 -51.03
N SER A 578 2.07 15.09 -50.27
CA SER A 578 2.60 15.24 -48.91
C SER A 578 1.69 14.68 -47.81
N GLU A 579 0.47 14.27 -48.16
CA GLU A 579 -0.54 13.73 -47.24
C GLU A 579 -0.67 12.22 -47.32
N VAL A 580 0.19 11.57 -48.12
CA VAL A 580 0.36 10.12 -48.28
C VAL A 580 1.80 9.76 -47.93
N GLY A 581 2.07 9.50 -46.65
CA GLY A 581 3.38 9.04 -46.20
C GLY A 581 3.39 7.52 -46.13
N TRP A 582 4.39 6.88 -46.73
CA TRP A 582 4.67 5.48 -46.41
C TRP A 582 5.49 5.42 -45.11
N ASN A 583 5.23 4.45 -44.26
CA ASN A 583 6.17 4.17 -43.17
C ASN A 583 7.50 3.64 -43.74
N ALA A 584 8.57 3.65 -42.93
CA ALA A 584 9.93 3.38 -43.40
C ALA A 584 10.13 2.01 -44.09
N ASP A 585 9.21 1.06 -43.92
CA ASP A 585 9.24 -0.28 -44.52
C ASP A 585 8.26 -0.48 -45.70
N SER A 586 7.51 0.55 -46.12
CA SER A 586 6.56 0.52 -47.25
C SER A 586 5.37 -0.45 -47.11
N THR A 587 4.97 -0.82 -45.89
CA THR A 587 3.82 -1.72 -45.65
C THR A 587 2.52 -1.02 -45.29
N ARG A 588 2.58 0.28 -44.98
CA ARG A 588 1.40 1.10 -44.68
C ARG A 588 1.55 2.48 -45.30
N PHE A 589 0.41 3.09 -45.65
CA PHE A 589 0.37 4.51 -45.98
C PHE A 589 -0.54 5.26 -45.01
N TYR A 590 -0.14 6.46 -44.61
CA TYR A 590 -0.97 7.34 -43.79
C TYR A 590 -1.81 8.24 -44.68
N ILE A 591 -3.05 8.53 -44.28
CA ILE A 591 -3.82 9.67 -44.76
C ILE A 591 -3.89 10.68 -43.62
N LEU A 592 -3.28 11.85 -43.78
CA LEU A 592 -3.44 12.94 -42.82
C LEU A 592 -4.80 13.63 -43.03
N GLY A 593 -5.62 13.65 -41.98
CA GLY A 593 -6.80 14.51 -41.91
C GLY A 593 -6.41 15.97 -41.73
N SER A 594 -7.30 16.87 -42.14
CA SER A 594 -7.03 18.31 -42.33
C SER A 594 -6.59 19.12 -41.10
N TYR A 595 -6.55 18.51 -39.91
CA TYR A 595 -6.12 19.14 -38.65
C TYR A 595 -4.90 18.46 -38.01
N GLY A 596 -4.16 17.67 -38.79
CA GLY A 596 -2.89 17.07 -38.34
C GLY A 596 -3.00 15.67 -37.73
N ASN A 597 -4.18 15.05 -37.79
CA ASN A 597 -4.35 13.66 -37.35
C ASN A 597 -4.08 12.69 -38.50
N SER A 598 -3.12 11.79 -38.33
CA SER A 598 -2.81 10.74 -39.30
C SER A 598 -3.70 9.51 -39.12
N ILE A 599 -4.29 9.02 -40.21
CA ILE A 599 -5.09 7.80 -40.28
C ILE A 599 -4.30 6.76 -41.09
N PRO A 600 -3.58 5.83 -40.45
CA PRO A 600 -2.84 4.78 -41.13
C PRO A 600 -3.77 3.75 -41.79
N TYR A 601 -3.51 3.44 -43.05
CA TYR A 601 -4.04 2.29 -43.78
C TYR A 601 -2.92 1.28 -44.02
N ALA A 602 -3.19 0.02 -43.67
CA ALA A 602 -2.31 -1.11 -43.95
C ALA A 602 -2.67 -1.78 -45.28
#